data_AF-A0A661IJ57-F1
#
_entry.id   AF-A0A661IJ57-F1
#
_cell.length_a   1.000
_cell.length_b   1.000
_cell.length_c   1.000
_cell.angle_alpha   90.00
_cell.angle_beta   90.00
_cell.angle_gamma   90.00
#
_symmetry.space_group_name_H-M   'P 1'
#
loop_
_entity.id
_entity.type
_entity.pdbx_description
1 polymer ?
#
loop_
_entity_poly.entity_id
_entity_poly.type
_entity_poly.pdbx_seq_one_letter_code
_entity_poly.pdbx_strand_id
1 'polypeptide(L)' 'CPLCQFNLDSQQRYAGTKIPVLYLTQLMGLAIGVRTENLGLSMPFVEPRSLLKEKGFL' A
#
# COMPACT_ATOMS: atom_id res chain seq x y z
N CYS A 1 4.57 1.57 -11.81
CA CYS A 1 5.99 1.96 -11.81
C CYS A 1 6.58 1.77 -10.40
N PRO A 2 7.43 0.75 -10.16
CA PRO A 2 7.95 0.44 -8.82
C PRO A 2 8.70 1.60 -8.18
N LEU A 3 9.46 2.35 -8.99
CA LEU A 3 10.21 3.51 -8.52
C LEU A 3 9.30 4.66 -8.04
N CYS A 4 8.12 4.84 -8.67
CA CYS A 4 7.15 5.85 -8.22
C CYS A 4 6.58 5.50 -6.84
N GLN A 5 6.24 4.23 -6.61
CA GLN A 5 5.78 3.79 -5.29
C GLN A 5 6.87 4.02 -4.24
N PHE A 6 8.10 3.58 -4.51
CA PHE A 6 9.22 3.77 -3.60
C PHE A 6 9.49 5.24 -3.30
N ASN A 7 9.52 6.11 -4.31
CA ASN A 7 9.79 7.54 -4.13
C ASN A 7 8.67 8.21 -3.32
N LEU A 8 7.41 7.99 -3.65
CA LEU A 8 6.30 8.59 -2.91
C LEU A 8 6.28 8.10 -1.45
N ASP A 9 6.47 6.81 -1.23
CA ASP A 9 6.39 6.19 0.09
C ASP A 9 7.58 6.56 0.99
N SER A 10 8.81 6.55 0.47
CA SER A 10 10.01 6.92 1.23
C SER A 10 10.07 8.40 1.58
N GLN A 11 9.61 9.29 0.69
CA GLN A 11 9.63 10.75 0.92
C GLN A 11 8.72 11.18 2.08
N GLN A 12 7.69 10.39 2.42
CA GLN A 12 6.80 10.69 3.54
C GLN A 12 7.52 10.77 4.88
N ARG A 13 8.63 10.05 5.03
CA ARG A 13 9.49 10.12 6.23
C ARG A 13 10.07 11.52 6.47
N TYR A 14 10.26 12.28 5.40
CA TYR A 14 10.77 13.65 5.45
C TYR A 14 9.64 14.69 5.38
N ALA A 15 8.58 14.40 4.63
CA ALA A 15 7.42 15.29 4.48
C ALA A 15 6.47 15.29 5.69
N GLY A 16 6.59 14.32 6.60
CA GLY A 16 5.73 14.20 7.78
C GLY A 16 4.31 13.68 7.48
N THR A 17 4.08 13.12 6.30
CA THR A 17 2.79 12.55 5.89
C THR A 17 2.72 11.05 6.21
N LYS A 18 1.51 10.50 6.30
CA LYS A 18 1.27 9.06 6.49
C LYS A 18 0.14 8.55 5.59
N ILE A 19 0.29 8.76 4.28
CA ILE A 19 -0.66 8.36 3.25
C ILE A 19 -0.20 7.02 2.67
N PRO A 20 -0.97 5.92 2.80
CA PRO A 20 -0.56 4.64 2.23
C PRO A 20 -0.45 4.71 0.69
N VAL A 21 0.68 4.25 0.14
CA VAL A 21 0.91 4.22 -1.32
C VAL A 21 0.81 2.78 -1.82
N LEU A 22 -0.25 2.48 -2.57
CA LEU A 22 -0.46 1.17 -3.19
C LEU A 22 0.09 1.14 -4.62
N TYR A 23 0.73 0.04 -4.97
CA TYR A 23 0.99 -0.30 -6.36
C TYR A 23 -0.31 -0.69 -7.07
N LEU A 24 -0.39 -0.44 -8.38
CA LEU A 24 -1.57 -0.79 -9.16
C LEU A 24 -1.95 -2.27 -9.02
N THR A 25 -0.98 -3.20 -9.11
CA THR A 25 -1.29 -4.63 -8.99
C THR A 25 -1.63 -5.06 -7.56
N GLN A 26 -1.20 -4.32 -6.53
CA GLN A 26 -1.66 -4.55 -5.15
C GLN A 26 -3.15 -4.23 -5.03
N LEU A 27 -3.57 -3.10 -5.60
CA LEU A 27 -4.98 -2.71 -5.67
C LEU A 27 -5.81 -3.70 -6.50
N MET A 28 -5.32 -4.11 -7.67
CA MET A 28 -5.99 -5.14 -8.49
C MET A 28 -6.13 -6.46 -7.73
N GLY A 29 -5.08 -6.88 -7.01
CA GLY A 29 -5.09 -8.10 -6.22
C GLY A 29 -6.15 -8.07 -5.11
N LEU A 30 -6.32 -6.93 -4.43
CA LEU A 30 -7.43 -6.73 -3.49
C LEU A 30 -8.80 -6.87 -4.18
N ALA A 31 -8.97 -6.23 -5.34
CA ALA A 31 -10.23 -6.22 -6.07
C ALA A 31 -10.67 -7.61 -6.59
N ILE A 32 -9.72 -8.47 -6.95
CA ILE A 32 -10.01 -9.83 -7.48
C ILE A 32 -9.89 -10.94 -6.43
N GLY A 33 -9.74 -10.59 -5.14
CA GLY A 33 -9.73 -11.56 -4.05
C GLY A 33 -8.42 -12.36 -3.90
N VAL A 34 -7.28 -11.80 -4.32
CA VAL A 34 -5.97 -12.41 -4.04
C VAL A 34 -5.70 -12.37 -2.53
N ARG A 35 -5.18 -13.49 -2.00
CA ARG A 35 -4.79 -13.59 -0.59
C ARG A 35 -3.78 -12.51 -0.20
N THR A 36 -4.04 -11.85 0.92
CA THR A 36 -3.37 -10.61 1.34
C THR A 36 -1.87 -10.78 1.61
N GLU A 37 -1.46 -11.98 2.03
CA GLU A 37 -0.07 -12.37 2.21
C GLU A 37 0.75 -12.35 0.91
N ASN A 38 0.09 -12.48 -0.25
CA ASN A 38 0.73 -12.46 -1.57
C ASN A 38 0.82 -11.05 -2.16
N LEU A 39 0.23 -10.04 -1.52
CA LEU A 39 0.14 -8.67 -2.04
C LEU A 39 1.29 -7.78 -1.59
N GLY A 40 2.16 -8.23 -0.68
CA GLY A 40 3.29 -7.43 -0.21
C GLY A 40 2.87 -6.12 0.48
N LEU A 41 1.73 -6.11 1.17
CA LEU A 41 1.19 -4.92 1.85
C LEU A 41 2.04 -4.45 3.05
N SER A 42 3.01 -5.25 3.50
CA SER A 42 4.02 -4.86 4.51
C SER A 42 5.29 -4.22 3.93
N MET A 43 5.42 -4.16 2.60
CA MET A 43 6.61 -3.58 1.96
C MET A 43 6.68 -2.05 2.07
N PRO A 44 5.57 -1.30 1.96
CA PRO A 44 5.61 0.16 2.09
C PRO A 44 5.97 0.60 3.53
N PHE A 45 6.69 1.72 3.66
CA PHE A 45 7.01 2.40 4.91
C PHE A 45 5.74 2.83 5.66
N VAL A 46 4.69 3.23 4.93
CA VAL A 46 3.37 3.52 5.50
C VAL A 46 2.44 2.35 5.21
N GLU A 47 2.20 1.51 6.22
CA GLU A 47 1.36 0.32 6.04
C GLU A 47 -0.11 0.67 5.69
N PRO A 48 -0.68 0.12 4.60
CA PRO A 48 -2.06 0.36 4.20
C PRO A 48 -3.09 -0.42 5.02
N ARG A 49 -2.68 -1.36 5.88
CA ARG A 49 -3.59 -2.33 6.53
C ARG A 49 -4.71 -1.67 7.33
N SER A 50 -4.43 -0.60 8.07
CA SER A 50 -5.46 0.11 8.84
C SER A 50 -6.54 0.70 7.93
N LEU A 51 -6.13 1.35 6.84
CA LEU A 51 -7.03 1.94 5.86
C LEU A 51 -7.85 0.86 5.16
N LEU A 52 -7.22 -0.24 4.77
CA LEU A 52 -7.90 -1.33 4.06
C LEU A 52 -8.95 -2.03 4.94
N LYS A 53 -8.68 -2.21 6.24
CA LYS A 53 -9.68 -2.70 7.22
C LYS A 53 -10.86 -1.75 7.36
N GLU A 54 -10.60 -0.45 7.49
CA GLU A 54 -11.65 0.57 7.58
C GLU A 54 -12.58 0.56 6.35
N LYS A 55 -12.02 0.28 5.16
CA LYS A 55 -12.77 0.23 3.90
C LYS A 55 -13.35 -1.14 3.55
N GLY A 56 -13.18 -2.16 4.41
CA GLY A 56 -13.72 -3.50 4.21
C GLY A 56 -13.00 -4.34 3.14
N PHE A 57 -11.73 -4.02 2.85
CA PHE A 57 -10.86 -4.83 1.98
C PHE A 57 -10.03 -5.88 2.75
N LEU A 58 -10.02 -5.81 4.08
CA LEU A 58 -9.33 -6.72 5.00
C LEU A 58 -10.19 -7.03 6.23
#